data_AF-A0A8J8E6K0-F1
#
_entry.id   AF-A0A8J8E6K0-F1
#
_cell.length_a   1.000
_cell.length_b   1.000
_cell.length_c   1.000
_cell.angle_alpha   90.00
_cell.angle_beta   90.00
_cell.angle_gamma   90.00
#
_symmetry.space_group_name_H-M   'P 1'
#
loop_
_entity.id
_entity.type
_entity.pdbx_description
1 polymer ?
#
loop_
_entity_poly.entity_id
_entity_poly.type
_entity_poly.pdbx_seq_one_letter_code
_entity_poly.pdbx_strand_id
1 'polypeptide(L)'
;MKVTVVLPREKFKSLKGRDVKALIKENLPKVEETLRAEREEFLREKIGKLEEKLREMENQLDELRAFYEKALNDKELMMTERDKLRKENEELRKRLEERRSSQDVNNSFTERERR
;
A
#
# COMPACT_ATOMS: atom_id res chain seq x y z
N MET A 1 -0.79 37.08 30.22
CA MET A 1 -1.72 35.93 30.30
C MET A 1 -2.21 35.82 31.74
N LYS A 2 -3.51 36.00 32.03
CA LYS A 2 -4.07 35.91 33.40
C LYS A 2 -4.68 34.54 33.59
N VAL A 3 -4.17 33.76 34.55
CA VAL A 3 -4.76 32.46 34.94
C VAL A 3 -5.76 32.72 36.05
N THR A 4 -7.05 32.50 35.77
CA THR A 4 -8.13 32.65 36.74
C THR A 4 -8.50 31.27 37.28
N VAL A 5 -8.19 31.00 38.56
CA VAL A 5 -8.56 29.74 39.20
C VAL A 5 -9.92 29.92 39.87
N VAL A 6 -10.94 29.21 39.37
CA VAL A 6 -12.30 29.24 39.94
C VAL A 6 -12.45 28.08 40.92
N LEU A 7 -12.80 28.39 42.16
CA LEU A 7 -12.93 27.40 43.23
C LEU A 7 -14.36 27.44 43.82
N PRO A 8 -14.88 26.29 44.27
CA PRO A 8 -16.12 26.24 45.05
C PRO A 8 -16.03 27.10 46.31
N ARG A 9 -17.15 27.73 46.70
CA ARG A 9 -17.25 28.68 47.82
C ARG A 9 -16.73 28.09 49.15
N GLU A 10 -16.91 26.79 49.36
CA GLU A 10 -16.46 26.05 50.55
C GLU A 10 -14.94 25.90 50.59
N LYS A 11 -14.31 25.50 49.48
CA LYS A 11 -12.84 25.41 49.35
C LYS A 11 -12.18 26.79 49.43
N PHE A 12 -12.85 27.84 48.96
CA PHE A 12 -12.36 29.20 49.11
C PHE A 12 -12.39 29.67 50.57
N LYS A 13 -13.44 29.32 51.33
CA LYS A 13 -13.52 29.61 52.76
C LYS A 13 -12.45 28.89 53.57
N SER A 14 -12.09 27.65 53.23
CA SER A 14 -11.01 26.91 53.91
C SER A 14 -9.60 27.43 53.59
N LEU A 15 -9.45 28.23 52.54
CA LEU A 15 -8.20 28.90 52.16
C LEU A 15 -8.07 30.31 52.75
N LYS A 16 -9.15 30.89 53.29
CA LYS A 16 -9.10 32.19 53.98
C LYS A 16 -8.23 32.07 55.25
N GLY A 17 -7.17 32.87 55.30
CA GLY A 17 -6.23 32.90 56.43
C GLY A 17 -4.99 32.01 56.27
N ARG A 18 -4.88 31.23 55.18
CA ARG A 18 -3.65 30.52 54.81
C ARG A 18 -2.90 31.29 53.72
N ASP A 19 -1.59 31.13 53.68
CA ASP A 19 -0.78 31.71 52.61
C ASP A 19 -0.95 30.93 51.30
N VAL A 20 -1.91 31.38 50.50
CA VAL A 20 -2.30 30.75 49.22
C VAL A 20 -1.10 30.68 48.26
N LYS A 21 -0.16 31.63 48.33
CA LYS A 21 1.05 31.60 47.50
C LYS A 21 1.98 30.45 47.88
N ALA A 22 2.13 30.16 49.16
CA ALA A 22 2.94 29.04 49.64
C ALA A 22 2.33 27.70 49.20
N LEU A 23 1.01 27.55 49.36
CA LEU A 23 0.26 26.37 48.91
C LEU A 23 0.38 26.11 47.39
N ILE A 24 0.32 27.17 46.58
CA ILE A 24 0.51 27.03 45.13
C ILE A 24 1.96 26.62 44.82
N LYS A 25 2.96 27.24 45.45
CA LYS A 25 4.37 26.89 45.24
C LYS A 25 4.70 25.46 45.64
N GLU A 26 4.07 24.95 46.70
CA GLU A 26 4.29 23.58 47.18
C GLU A 26 3.64 22.53 46.25
N ASN A 27 2.49 22.86 45.65
CA ASN A 27 1.79 21.95 44.75
C ASN A 27 2.21 22.07 43.28
N LEU A 28 2.88 23.17 42.89
CA LEU A 28 3.35 23.38 41.52
C LEU A 28 4.20 22.20 41.00
N PRO A 29 5.20 21.69 41.74
CA PRO A 29 6.04 20.58 41.25
C PRO A 29 5.24 19.29 41.02
N LYS A 30 4.26 19.00 41.88
CA LYS A 30 3.40 17.80 41.75
C LYS A 30 2.53 17.87 40.50
N VAL A 31 2.00 19.07 40.21
CA VAL A 31 1.19 19.30 38.99
C VAL A 31 2.09 19.21 37.76
N GLU A 32 3.30 19.77 37.79
CA GLU A 32 4.25 19.65 36.68
C GLU A 32 4.64 18.19 36.41
N GLU A 33 4.87 17.40 37.46
CA GLU A 33 5.15 15.97 37.35
C GLU A 33 3.97 15.20 36.74
N THR A 34 2.75 15.49 37.20
CA THR A 34 1.52 14.89 36.66
C THR A 34 1.36 15.22 35.17
N LEU A 35 1.52 16.50 34.79
CA LEU A 35 1.44 16.93 33.39
C LEU A 35 2.53 16.31 32.52
N ARG A 36 3.72 16.07 33.08
CA ARG A 36 4.79 15.34 32.39
C ARG A 36 4.40 13.90 32.10
N ALA A 37 3.86 13.22 33.11
CA ALA A 37 3.42 11.83 32.98
C ALA A 37 2.29 11.70 31.95
N GLU A 38 1.26 12.56 32.02
CA GLU A 38 0.17 12.59 31.05
C GLU A 38 0.68 12.85 29.62
N ARG A 39 1.63 13.79 29.47
CA ARG A 39 2.23 14.06 28.16
C ARG A 39 3.03 12.88 27.64
N GLU A 40 3.77 12.20 28.50
CA GLU A 40 4.55 11.02 28.12
C GLU A 40 3.63 9.88 27.68
N GLU A 41 2.55 9.61 28.42
CA GLU A 41 1.55 8.61 28.07
C GLU A 41 0.89 8.90 26.71
N PHE A 42 0.48 10.15 26.49
CA PHE A 42 -0.07 10.59 25.22
C PHE A 42 0.91 10.41 24.05
N LEU A 43 2.19 10.71 24.27
CA LEU A 43 3.22 10.52 23.23
C LEU A 43 3.46 9.03 22.96
N ARG A 44 3.47 8.18 23.99
CA ARG A 44 3.59 6.72 23.82
C ARG A 44 2.44 6.14 23.02
N GLU A 45 1.21 6.57 23.29
CA GLU A 45 0.04 6.15 22.52
C GLU A 45 0.17 6.55 21.04
N LYS A 46 0.63 7.79 20.78
CA LYS A 46 0.89 8.25 19.41
C LYS A 46 1.97 7.45 18.70
N ILE A 47 3.06 7.12 19.40
CA ILE A 47 4.13 6.29 18.85
C ILE A 47 3.57 4.92 18.46
N GLY A 48 2.81 4.27 19.35
CA GLY A 48 2.19 2.97 19.05
C GLY A 48 1.32 3.00 17.79
N LYS A 49 0.46 4.02 17.64
CA LYS A 49 -0.37 4.21 16.44
C LYS A 49 0.46 4.43 15.17
N LEU A 50 1.59 5.12 15.27
CA LEU A 50 2.48 5.35 14.14
C LEU A 50 3.23 4.06 13.75
N GLU A 51 3.68 3.28 14.72
CA GLU A 51 4.34 1.99 14.47
C GLU A 51 3.39 0.96 13.86
N GLU A 52 2.12 0.94 14.28
CA GLU A 52 1.09 0.09 13.67
C GLU A 52 0.87 0.47 12.20
N LYS A 53 0.66 1.77 11.91
CA LYS A 53 0.54 2.25 10.53
C LYS A 53 1.77 1.96 9.68
N LEU A 54 2.96 2.06 10.26
CA LEU A 54 4.20 1.78 9.54
C LEU A 54 4.26 0.30 9.15
N ARG A 55 3.92 -0.60 10.06
CA ARG A 55 3.81 -2.04 9.77
C ARG A 55 2.76 -2.35 8.71
N GLU A 56 1.60 -1.69 8.76
CA GLU A 56 0.57 -1.86 7.72
C GLU A 56 1.08 -1.44 6.33
N MET A 57 1.76 -0.29 6.24
CA MET A 57 2.34 0.19 4.98
C MET A 57 3.43 -0.74 4.45
N GLU A 58 4.28 -1.28 5.33
CA GLU A 58 5.30 -2.27 4.96
C GLU A 58 4.67 -3.53 4.37
N ASN A 59 3.64 -4.08 5.03
CA ASN A 59 2.91 -5.24 4.51
C ASN A 59 2.27 -4.96 3.14
N GLN A 60 1.63 -3.80 2.97
CA GLN A 60 1.04 -3.41 1.68
C GLN A 60 2.10 -3.28 0.58
N LEU A 61 3.29 -2.79 0.91
CA LEU A 61 4.39 -2.70 -0.05
C LEU A 61 4.90 -4.09 -0.47
N ASP A 62 4.99 -5.02 0.48
CA ASP A 62 5.42 -6.40 0.18
C ASP A 62 4.38 -7.13 -0.68
N GLU A 63 3.09 -6.97 -0.38
CA GLU A 63 2.01 -7.49 -1.22
C GLU A 63 2.07 -6.91 -2.65
N LEU A 64 2.30 -5.59 -2.76
CA LEU A 64 2.39 -4.92 -4.06
C LEU A 64 3.60 -5.40 -4.86
N ARG A 65 4.75 -5.63 -4.21
CA ARG A 65 5.95 -6.20 -4.83
C ARG A 65 5.69 -7.59 -5.37
N ALA A 66 5.08 -8.47 -4.56
CA ALA A 66 4.75 -9.83 -4.97
C ALA A 66 3.76 -9.85 -6.14
N PHE A 67 2.76 -8.95 -6.12
CA PHE A 67 1.83 -8.79 -7.23
C PHE A 67 2.55 -8.37 -8.53
N TYR A 68 3.46 -7.39 -8.43
CA TYR A 68 4.19 -6.89 -9.59
C TYR A 68 5.12 -7.95 -10.19
N GLU A 69 5.82 -8.71 -9.34
CA GLU A 69 6.67 -9.82 -9.77
C GLU A 69 5.86 -10.90 -10.49
N LYS A 70 4.71 -11.29 -9.94
CA LYS A 70 3.80 -12.23 -10.60
C LYS A 70 3.32 -11.72 -11.95
N ALA A 71 2.89 -10.46 -12.01
CA ALA A 71 2.42 -9.85 -13.26
C ALA A 71 3.54 -9.79 -14.33
N LEU A 72 4.79 -9.59 -13.91
CA LEU A 72 5.93 -9.59 -14.82
C LEU A 72 6.20 -10.99 -15.37
N ASN A 73 6.16 -12.01 -14.52
CA ASN A 73 6.30 -13.41 -14.95
C ASN A 73 5.18 -13.84 -15.91
N ASP A 74 3.93 -13.48 -15.59
CA ASP A 74 2.78 -13.77 -16.45
C ASP A 74 2.92 -13.07 -17.81
N LYS A 75 3.41 -11.83 -17.83
CA LYS A 75 3.69 -11.10 -19.07
C LYS A 75 4.76 -11.79 -19.91
N GLU A 76 5.86 -12.24 -19.30
CA GLU A 76 6.94 -12.94 -20.02
C GLU A 76 6.45 -14.27 -20.61
N LEU A 77 5.65 -15.03 -19.86
CA LEU A 77 5.01 -16.25 -20.34
C LEU A 77 4.11 -15.97 -21.55
N MET A 78 3.25 -14.97 -21.47
CA MET A 78 2.34 -14.59 -22.55
C MET A 78 3.09 -14.11 -23.81
N MET A 79 4.19 -13.37 -23.63
CA MET A 79 5.05 -12.96 -24.74
C MET A 79 5.69 -14.16 -25.44
N THR A 80 6.19 -15.12 -24.65
CA THR A 80 6.80 -16.34 -25.15
C THR A 80 5.79 -17.20 -25.94
N GLU A 81 4.60 -17.40 -25.39
CA GLU A 81 3.52 -18.14 -26.07
C GLU A 81 3.07 -17.43 -27.35
N ARG A 82 2.91 -16.10 -27.31
CA ARG A 82 2.58 -15.31 -28.51
C ARG A 82 3.61 -15.50 -29.61
N ASP A 83 4.90 -15.51 -29.27
CA ASP A 83 5.97 -15.64 -30.24
C ASP A 83 6.06 -17.07 -30.81
N LYS A 84 5.75 -18.10 -30.02
CA LYS A 84 5.56 -19.48 -30.52
C LYS A 84 4.41 -19.56 -31.53
N LEU A 85 3.23 -19.03 -31.16
CA LEU A 85 2.06 -19.00 -32.02
C LEU A 85 2.28 -18.22 -33.32
N ARG A 86 3.10 -17.16 -33.28
CA ARG A 86 3.50 -16.44 -34.50
C ARG A 86 4.30 -17.32 -35.45
N LYS A 87 5.31 -18.02 -34.94
CA LYS A 87 6.13 -18.95 -35.74
C LYS A 87 5.28 -20.08 -36.32
N GLU A 88 4.43 -20.70 -35.50
CA GLU A 88 3.55 -21.77 -35.95
C GLU A 88 2.57 -21.28 -37.03
N ASN A 89 1.98 -20.09 -36.87
CA ASN A 89 1.12 -19.51 -37.90
C ASN A 89 1.86 -19.23 -39.21
N GLU A 90 3.10 -18.74 -39.15
CA GLU A 90 3.92 -18.53 -40.35
C GLU A 90 4.22 -19.85 -41.07
N GLU A 91 4.57 -20.90 -40.33
CA GLU A 91 4.79 -22.24 -40.90
C GLU A 91 3.51 -22.81 -41.54
N LEU A 92 2.38 -22.70 -40.85
CA LEU A 92 1.09 -23.15 -41.37
C LEU A 92 0.68 -22.38 -42.63
N ARG A 93 0.92 -21.06 -42.69
CA ARG A 93 0.69 -20.25 -43.89
C ARG A 93 1.54 -20.71 -45.06
N LYS A 94 2.85 -20.95 -44.86
CA LYS A 94 3.73 -21.50 -45.89
C LYS A 94 3.23 -22.84 -46.41
N ARG A 95 2.89 -23.78 -45.52
CA ARG A 95 2.34 -25.09 -45.90
C ARG A 95 1.02 -24.99 -46.67
N LEU A 96 0.17 -24.02 -46.32
CA LEU A 96 -1.08 -23.77 -47.04
C LEU A 96 -0.83 -23.19 -48.44
N GLU A 97 0.11 -22.27 -48.58
CA GLU A 97 0.52 -21.72 -49.88
C GLU A 97 1.13 -22.79 -50.79
N GLU A 98 2.02 -23.64 -50.26
CA GLU A 98 2.60 -24.78 -50.98
C GLU A 98 1.54 -25.80 -51.43
N ARG A 99 0.55 -26.09 -50.57
CA ARG A 99 -0.56 -26.96 -50.95
C ARG A 99 -1.41 -26.36 -52.05
N ARG A 100 -1.77 -25.08 -51.94
CA ARG A 100 -2.56 -24.37 -52.96
C ARG A 100 -1.84 -24.34 -54.31
N SER A 101 -0.56 -23.94 -54.32
CA SER A 101 0.23 -23.91 -55.55
C SER A 101 0.37 -25.29 -56.18
N SER A 102 0.57 -26.34 -55.38
CA SER A 102 0.61 -27.73 -55.87
C SER A 102 -0.75 -28.17 -56.45
N GLN A 103 -1.86 -27.79 -55.82
CA GLN A 103 -3.21 -28.10 -56.30
C GLN A 103 -3.53 -27.37 -57.61
N ASP A 104 -3.13 -26.10 -57.74
CA ASP A 104 -3.30 -25.30 -58.94
C ASP A 104 -2.49 -25.89 -60.12
N VAL A 105 -1.25 -26.33 -59.85
CA VAL A 105 -0.42 -27.03 -60.86
C VAL A 105 -1.07 -28.34 -61.28
N ASN A 106 -1.57 -29.14 -60.33
CA ASN A 106 -2.20 -30.43 -60.64
C ASN A 106 -3.48 -30.26 -61.48
N ASN A 107 -4.31 -29.27 -61.14
CA ASN A 107 -5.50 -28.92 -61.93
C ASN A 107 -5.11 -28.50 -63.37
N SER A 108 -4.08 -27.67 -63.52
CA SER A 108 -3.60 -27.24 -64.84
C SER A 108 -3.06 -28.39 -65.71
N PHE A 109 -2.48 -29.43 -65.09
CA PHE A 109 -2.03 -30.64 -65.77
C PHE A 109 -3.22 -31.49 -66.24
N THR A 110 -4.21 -31.70 -65.37
CA THR A 110 -5.43 -32.46 -65.72
C THR A 110 -6.28 -31.78 -66.79
N GLU A 111 -6.28 -30.45 -66.89
CA GLU A 111 -6.97 -29.73 -67.96
C GLU A 111 -6.25 -29.84 -69.31
N ARG A 112 -4.92 -29.98 -69.31
CA ARG A 112 -4.13 -30.18 -70.54
C ARG A 112 -4.23 -31.60 -71.08
N GLU A 113 -4.33 -32.61 -70.24
CA GLU A 113 -4.51 -34.01 -70.67
C GLU A 113 -5.93 -34.31 -71.21
N ARG A 114 -6.89 -33.42 -70.96
CA ARG A 114 -8.29 -33.55 -71.44
C ARG A 114 -8.57 -32.81 -72.76
N ARG A 115 -7.59 -32.14 -73.35
CA ARG A 115 -7.66 -31.49 -74.68
C ARG A 115 -6.89 -32.30 -75.71
#